data_AF-A0A1Q4A3R7-F1
#
_entry.id   AF-A0A1Q4A3R7-F1
#
_cell.length_a   1.000
_cell.length_b   1.000
_cell.length_c   1.000
_cell.angle_alpha   90.00
_cell.angle_beta   90.00
_cell.angle_gamma   90.00
#
_symmetry.space_group_name_H-M   'P 1'
#
loop_
_entity.id
_entity.type
_entity.pdbx_description
1 polymer ?
#
loop_
_entity_poly.entity_id
_entity_poly.type
_entity_poly.pdbx_seq_one_letter_code
_entity_poly.pdbx_strand_id
1 'polypeptide(L)'
;MVTERMSWWRRSRWALLSLLVLVPAAVAASLSIDAFDYLSSRPSDVTTLDRGEQASLGDATIRVVDSWSAVGGSPEGDRYEVPDGTALVSVTLELDASAAPEGFTCTTKLLEPGVDRRWSSGLAGVDYFPGEGLPDDVPSGCSRADMPFPFELAFLIPDDAVDDVVLEVFTSDLLPRAYHLRLS
;
A
#
# COMPACT_ATOMS: atom_id res chain seq x y z
N MET A 1 -0.59 -65.74 -38.73
CA MET A 1 -1.12 -65.13 -37.49
C MET A 1 -0.62 -63.70 -37.44
N VAL A 2 -1.47 -62.72 -37.76
CA VAL A 2 -1.16 -61.31 -37.57
C VAL A 2 -1.51 -60.99 -36.13
N THR A 3 -0.52 -60.97 -35.25
CA THR A 3 -0.69 -60.45 -33.89
C THR A 3 -0.90 -58.95 -34.04
N GLU A 4 -2.17 -58.52 -33.99
CA GLU A 4 -2.51 -57.10 -33.85
C GLU A 4 -1.76 -56.57 -32.62
N ARG A 5 -0.66 -55.85 -32.86
CA ARG A 5 0.01 -55.07 -31.82
C ARG A 5 -1.01 -54.05 -31.36
N MET A 6 -1.79 -54.38 -30.33
CA MET A 6 -2.62 -53.42 -29.62
C MET A 6 -1.76 -52.18 -29.41
N SER A 7 -2.09 -51.10 -30.12
CA SER A 7 -1.23 -49.94 -30.13
C SER A 7 -1.03 -49.49 -28.69
N TRP A 8 0.21 -49.19 -28.33
CA TRP A 8 0.60 -48.78 -26.97
C TRP A 8 -0.38 -47.73 -26.38
N TRP A 9 -0.91 -46.87 -27.25
CA TRP A 9 -1.98 -45.92 -26.99
C TRP A 9 -3.26 -46.50 -26.38
N ARG A 10 -3.76 -47.66 -26.84
CA ARG A 10 -4.95 -48.31 -26.26
C ARG A 10 -4.71 -48.90 -24.89
N ARG A 11 -3.48 -49.35 -24.60
CA ARG A 11 -3.09 -49.88 -23.29
C ARG A 11 -2.90 -48.75 -22.27
N SER A 12 -2.37 -47.61 -22.71
CA SER A 12 -2.09 -46.47 -21.86
C SER A 12 -3.19 -45.40 -21.84
N ARG A 13 -4.33 -45.61 -22.51
CA ARG A 13 -5.41 -44.60 -22.63
C ARG A 13 -5.87 -44.04 -21.29
N TRP A 14 -5.98 -44.89 -20.27
CA TRP A 14 -6.45 -44.48 -18.95
C TRP A 14 -5.39 -43.66 -18.23
N ALA A 15 -4.12 -44.03 -18.33
CA ALA A 15 -3.01 -43.26 -17.78
C ALA A 15 -2.91 -41.87 -18.46
N LEU A 16 -3.06 -41.81 -19.79
CA LEU A 16 -3.03 -40.55 -20.54
C LEU A 16 -4.23 -39.65 -20.22
N LEU A 17 -5.44 -40.21 -20.10
CA LEU A 17 -6.62 -39.45 -19.67
C LEU A 17 -6.47 -38.94 -18.24
N SER A 18 -5.98 -39.77 -17.32
CA SER A 18 -5.70 -39.34 -15.96
C SER A 18 -4.68 -38.21 -15.94
N LEU A 19 -3.63 -38.27 -16.75
CA LEU A 19 -2.62 -37.20 -16.83
C LEU A 19 -3.20 -35.91 -17.43
N LEU A 20 -4.05 -36.03 -18.45
CA LEU A 20 -4.74 -34.92 -19.10
C LEU A 20 -5.74 -34.21 -18.18
N VAL A 21 -6.26 -34.88 -17.16
CA VAL A 21 -7.14 -34.29 -16.15
C VAL A 21 -6.36 -33.80 -14.93
N LEU A 22 -5.45 -34.62 -14.41
CA LEU A 22 -4.74 -34.34 -13.16
C LEU A 22 -3.75 -33.18 -13.31
N VAL A 23 -3.05 -33.05 -14.44
CA VAL A 23 -2.09 -31.96 -14.62
C VAL A 23 -2.79 -30.60 -14.67
N PRO A 24 -3.82 -30.36 -15.50
CA PRO A 24 -4.54 -29.09 -15.48
C PRO A 24 -5.25 -28.83 -14.15
N ALA A 25 -5.82 -29.86 -13.52
CA ALA A 25 -6.47 -29.72 -12.21
C ALA A 25 -5.47 -29.32 -11.12
N ALA A 26 -4.27 -29.92 -11.10
CA ALA A 26 -3.22 -29.57 -10.16
C ALA A 26 -2.69 -28.14 -10.40
N VAL A 27 -2.49 -27.75 -11.66
CA VAL A 27 -2.08 -26.39 -12.03
C VAL A 27 -3.15 -25.37 -11.67
N ALA A 28 -4.43 -25.66 -11.95
CA ALA A 28 -5.53 -24.79 -11.56
C ALA A 28 -5.62 -24.64 -10.04
N ALA A 29 -5.46 -25.75 -9.30
CA ALA A 29 -5.49 -25.72 -7.84
C ALA A 29 -4.31 -24.91 -7.27
N SER A 30 -3.08 -25.11 -7.77
CA SER A 30 -1.91 -24.37 -7.29
C SER A 30 -2.02 -22.88 -7.58
N LEU A 31 -2.41 -22.52 -8.82
CA LEU A 31 -2.57 -21.12 -9.20
C LEU A 31 -3.74 -20.45 -8.48
N SER A 32 -4.79 -21.19 -8.11
CA SER A 32 -5.93 -20.61 -7.39
C SER A 32 -5.58 -20.24 -5.96
N ILE A 33 -4.78 -21.07 -5.28
CA ILE A 33 -4.32 -20.79 -3.92
C ILE A 33 -3.38 -19.60 -3.94
N ASP A 34 -2.36 -19.64 -4.81
CA ASP A 34 -1.40 -18.54 -4.93
C ASP A 34 -2.08 -17.23 -5.37
N ALA A 35 -3.04 -17.28 -6.29
CA ALA A 35 -3.77 -16.09 -6.71
C ALA A 35 -4.66 -15.53 -5.59
N PHE A 36 -5.32 -16.39 -4.80
CA PHE A 36 -6.15 -15.94 -3.69
C PHE A 36 -5.31 -15.30 -2.58
N ASP A 37 -4.21 -15.93 -2.19
CA ASP A 37 -3.28 -15.39 -1.19
C ASP A 37 -2.59 -14.11 -1.70
N TYR A 38 -2.23 -14.07 -2.99
CA TYR A 38 -1.64 -12.89 -3.62
C TYR A 38 -2.61 -11.70 -3.69
N LEU A 39 -3.87 -11.95 -4.01
CA LEU A 39 -4.89 -10.90 -4.08
C LEU A 39 -5.32 -10.44 -2.69
N SER A 40 -5.47 -11.37 -1.74
CA SER A 40 -5.85 -11.04 -0.35
C SER A 40 -4.73 -10.39 0.45
N SER A 41 -3.47 -10.53 0.03
CA SER A 41 -2.32 -9.84 0.64
C SER A 41 -2.07 -8.43 0.10
N ARG A 42 -2.97 -7.89 -0.74
CA ARG A 42 -2.85 -6.56 -1.34
C ARG A 42 -4.06 -5.70 -1.04
N PRO A 43 -3.87 -4.37 -0.91
CA PRO A 43 -4.96 -3.41 -0.99
C PRO A 43 -5.74 -3.61 -2.30
N SER A 44 -6.97 -4.10 -2.22
CA SER A 44 -7.85 -4.27 -3.40
C SER A 44 -9.29 -3.86 -3.15
N ASP A 45 -9.72 -3.74 -1.90
CA ASP A 45 -11.02 -3.18 -1.52
C ASP A 45 -10.80 -1.78 -0.93
N VAL A 46 -10.92 -0.77 -1.79
CA VAL A 46 -10.48 0.60 -1.49
C VAL A 46 -11.68 1.49 -1.20
N THR A 47 -11.64 2.18 -0.06
CA THR A 47 -12.53 3.30 0.25
C THR A 47 -11.77 4.62 0.14
N THR A 48 -12.26 5.54 -0.67
CA THR A 48 -11.68 6.89 -0.79
C THR A 48 -12.38 7.84 0.16
N LEU A 49 -11.60 8.65 0.87
CA LEU A 49 -12.09 9.65 1.83
C LEU A 49 -11.49 11.02 1.51
N ASP A 50 -12.29 12.06 1.70
CA ASP A 50 -11.84 13.44 1.56
C ASP A 50 -10.96 13.87 2.74
N ARG A 51 -10.17 14.95 2.56
CA ARG A 51 -9.32 15.48 3.63
C ARG A 51 -10.15 15.82 4.87
N GLY A 52 -9.68 15.38 6.03
CA GLY A 52 -10.34 15.59 7.32
C GLY A 52 -11.37 14.52 7.70
N GLU A 53 -11.84 13.69 6.76
CA GLU A 53 -12.67 12.52 7.08
C GLU A 53 -11.84 11.43 7.79
N GLN A 54 -12.52 10.64 8.63
CA GLN A 54 -11.88 9.59 9.43
C GLN A 54 -12.02 8.23 8.76
N ALA A 55 -10.88 7.57 8.52
CA ALA A 55 -10.81 6.16 8.19
C ALA A 55 -10.80 5.30 9.45
N SER A 56 -11.54 4.20 9.45
CA SER A 56 -11.53 3.21 10.54
C SER A 56 -10.64 2.02 10.18
N LEU A 57 -9.55 1.87 10.93
CA LEU A 57 -8.59 0.76 10.84
C LEU A 57 -8.87 -0.22 12.00
N GLY A 58 -10.07 -0.81 12.00
CA GLY A 58 -10.55 -1.62 13.12
C GLY A 58 -10.92 -0.73 14.29
N ASP A 59 -10.26 -0.92 15.44
CA ASP A 59 -10.46 -0.12 16.65
C ASP A 59 -9.60 1.16 16.68
N ALA A 60 -8.88 1.47 15.59
CA ALA A 60 -8.16 2.72 15.40
C ALA A 60 -8.84 3.62 14.36
N THR A 61 -8.62 4.93 14.47
CA THR A 61 -9.06 5.91 13.46
C THR A 61 -7.90 6.77 13.00
N ILE A 62 -7.87 7.10 11.71
CA ILE A 62 -6.85 7.95 11.11
C ILE A 62 -7.48 8.97 10.16
N ARG A 63 -6.93 10.19 10.14
CA ARG A 63 -7.36 11.23 9.19
C ARG A 63 -6.19 12.13 8.79
N VAL A 64 -6.26 12.69 7.58
CA VAL A 64 -5.35 13.77 7.16
C VAL A 64 -5.81 15.06 7.82
N VAL A 65 -4.93 15.67 8.62
CA VAL A 65 -5.16 16.99 9.25
C VAL A 65 -4.54 18.10 8.43
N ASP A 66 -3.33 17.85 7.92
CA ASP A 66 -2.62 18.79 7.08
C ASP A 66 -1.84 18.13 5.96
N SER A 67 -1.59 18.89 4.91
CA SER A 67 -0.81 18.48 3.76
C SER A 67 -0.34 19.71 2.99
N TRP A 68 0.89 19.62 2.48
CA TRP A 68 1.48 20.64 1.62
C TRP A 68 2.51 20.03 0.70
N SER A 69 2.86 20.75 -0.36
CA SER A 69 3.92 20.35 -1.29
C SER A 69 4.84 21.53 -1.63
N ALA A 70 6.10 21.21 -1.93
CA ALA A 70 7.10 22.14 -2.41
C ALA A 70 7.80 21.53 -3.63
N VAL A 71 7.68 22.18 -4.78
CA VAL A 71 8.24 21.71 -6.06
C VAL A 71 9.67 22.23 -6.22
N GLY A 72 10.58 21.38 -6.71
CA GLY A 72 11.96 21.78 -7.02
C GLY A 72 12.01 22.96 -7.99
N GLY A 73 12.88 23.94 -7.71
CA GLY A 73 12.97 25.19 -8.47
C GLY A 73 11.87 26.22 -8.15
N SER A 74 10.98 25.96 -7.19
CA SER A 74 10.11 26.98 -6.58
C SER A 74 10.78 27.63 -5.35
N PRO A 75 10.34 28.82 -4.90
CA PRO A 75 10.86 29.42 -3.66
C PRO A 75 10.71 28.53 -2.42
N GLU A 76 9.63 27.75 -2.35
CA GLU A 76 9.40 26.76 -1.30
C GLU A 76 10.30 25.54 -1.48
N GLY A 77 10.52 25.07 -2.70
CA GLY A 77 11.46 23.98 -3.00
C GLY A 77 12.90 24.34 -2.61
N ASP A 78 13.34 25.56 -2.96
CA ASP A 78 14.66 26.08 -2.62
C ASP A 78 14.90 26.12 -1.10
N ARG A 79 13.85 26.41 -0.32
CA ARG A 79 13.93 26.44 1.16
C ARG A 79 14.30 25.07 1.74
N TYR A 80 13.84 23.98 1.13
CA TYR A 80 14.05 22.61 1.61
C TYR A 80 15.05 21.84 0.75
N GLU A 81 15.81 22.53 -0.11
CA GLU A 81 16.76 21.92 -1.06
C GLU A 81 16.12 20.81 -1.92
N VAL A 82 14.87 20.99 -2.35
CA VAL A 82 14.15 20.01 -3.18
C VAL A 82 14.80 19.93 -4.57
N PRO A 83 15.22 18.73 -5.03
CA PRO A 83 15.82 18.57 -6.36
C PRO A 83 14.89 18.96 -7.52
N ASP A 84 15.46 19.51 -8.58
CA ASP A 84 14.73 19.79 -9.83
C ASP A 84 14.03 18.54 -10.38
N GLY A 85 12.80 18.71 -10.90
CA GLY A 85 11.97 17.61 -11.42
C GLY A 85 11.36 16.72 -10.34
N THR A 86 11.46 17.13 -9.07
CA THR A 86 10.82 16.45 -7.94
C THR A 86 9.99 17.43 -7.12
N ALA A 87 9.15 16.89 -6.25
CA ALA A 87 8.41 17.64 -5.26
C ALA A 87 8.48 16.91 -3.91
N LEU A 88 8.69 17.71 -2.86
CA LEU A 88 8.50 17.29 -1.49
C LEU A 88 7.01 17.39 -1.18
N VAL A 89 6.40 16.29 -0.75
CA VAL A 89 5.01 16.26 -0.27
C VAL A 89 5.05 15.87 1.21
N SER A 90 4.49 16.73 2.06
CA SER A 90 4.29 16.43 3.47
C SER A 90 2.82 16.20 3.78
N VAL A 91 2.53 15.22 4.62
CA VAL A 91 1.19 14.84 5.06
C VAL A 91 1.21 14.65 6.56
N THR A 92 0.49 15.50 7.29
CA THR A 92 0.26 15.34 8.72
C THR A 92 -1.03 14.57 8.94
N LEU A 93 -0.92 13.50 9.71
CA LEU A 93 -2.01 12.61 10.07
C LEU A 93 -2.29 12.75 11.56
N GLU A 94 -3.56 12.61 11.94
CA GLU A 94 -3.94 12.35 13.32
C GLU A 94 -4.39 10.89 13.41
N LEU A 95 -3.82 10.16 14.37
CA LEU A 95 -4.14 8.77 14.66
C LEU A 95 -4.65 8.65 16.10
N ASP A 96 -5.85 8.12 16.25
CA ASP A 96 -6.34 7.59 17.51
C ASP A 96 -6.31 6.06 17.45
N ALA A 97 -5.34 5.47 18.14
CA ALA A 97 -5.19 4.03 18.28
C ALA A 97 -5.29 3.59 19.75
N SER A 98 -5.92 4.40 20.60
CA SER A 98 -6.01 4.15 22.04
C SER A 98 -6.80 2.88 22.37
N ALA A 99 -7.82 2.58 21.56
CA ALA A 99 -8.65 1.38 21.65
C ALA A 99 -8.14 0.19 20.82
N ALA A 100 -7.09 0.37 19.99
CA ALA A 100 -6.51 -0.69 19.17
C ALA A 100 -5.89 -1.82 20.02
N PRO A 101 -5.58 -3.01 19.49
CA PRO A 101 -4.85 -4.04 20.22
C PRO A 101 -3.36 -3.71 20.41
N GLU A 102 -2.72 -4.36 21.39
CA GLU A 102 -1.26 -4.27 21.57
C GLU A 102 -0.54 -4.71 20.29
N GLY A 103 0.47 -3.95 19.86
CA GLY A 103 1.20 -4.19 18.62
C GLY A 103 0.51 -3.68 17.34
N PHE A 104 -0.58 -2.90 17.45
CA PHE A 104 -1.18 -2.22 16.30
C PHE A 104 -0.14 -1.38 15.55
N THR A 105 -0.08 -1.59 14.23
CA THR A 105 0.69 -0.81 13.28
C THR A 105 -0.11 -0.69 11.98
N CYS A 106 0.09 0.39 11.25
CA CYS A 106 -0.44 0.51 9.88
C CYS A 106 0.65 0.87 8.89
N THR A 107 0.41 0.50 7.63
CA THR A 107 1.26 0.87 6.51
C THR A 107 0.68 2.08 5.81
N THR A 108 1.54 3.04 5.50
CA THR A 108 1.21 4.25 4.74
C THR A 108 2.08 4.33 3.50
N LYS A 109 1.47 4.68 2.36
CA LYS A 109 2.18 4.92 1.09
C LYS A 109 1.54 6.09 0.38
N LEU A 110 2.34 6.89 -0.31
CA LEU A 110 1.80 7.82 -1.29
C LEU A 110 1.54 7.02 -2.59
N LEU A 111 0.37 7.17 -3.17
CA LEU A 111 -0.09 6.43 -4.35
C LEU A 111 -0.60 7.41 -5.39
N GLU A 112 -0.26 7.17 -6.65
CA GLU A 112 -0.90 7.79 -7.81
C GLU A 112 -1.84 6.78 -8.48
N PRO A 113 -3.17 6.87 -8.26
CA PRO A 113 -4.11 5.82 -8.65
C PRO A 113 -4.16 5.55 -10.16
N GLY A 114 -3.89 6.56 -11.00
CA GLY A 114 -3.99 6.44 -12.46
C GLY A 114 -2.94 5.53 -13.10
N VAL A 115 -1.77 5.40 -12.48
CA VAL A 115 -0.61 4.66 -13.02
C VAL A 115 -0.04 3.64 -12.03
N ASP A 116 -0.64 3.52 -10.84
CA ASP A 116 -0.26 2.58 -9.78
C ASP A 116 1.18 2.78 -9.26
N ARG A 117 1.74 4.00 -9.40
CA ARG A 117 3.04 4.39 -8.82
C ARG A 117 2.86 4.58 -7.31
N ARG A 118 3.76 3.99 -6.50
CA ARG A 118 3.76 4.10 -5.04
C ARG A 118 5.11 4.54 -4.50
N TRP A 119 5.07 5.39 -3.48
CA TRP A 119 6.25 5.86 -2.77
C TRP A 119 6.12 5.59 -1.27
N SER A 120 7.22 5.14 -0.67
CA SER A 120 7.36 5.06 0.78
C SER A 120 7.85 6.41 1.31
N SER A 121 7.51 6.74 2.55
CA SER A 121 8.04 7.93 3.20
C SER A 121 9.56 7.89 3.24
N GLY A 122 10.21 8.98 2.85
CA GLY A 122 11.66 9.04 2.74
C GLY A 122 12.12 10.38 2.18
N LEU A 123 13.25 10.87 2.71
CA LEU A 123 13.73 12.24 2.53
C LEU A 123 15.22 12.29 2.20
N ALA A 124 15.71 11.34 1.42
CA ALA A 124 17.11 11.36 1.03
C ALA A 124 17.39 12.58 0.15
N GLY A 125 18.23 13.49 0.65
CA GLY A 125 18.74 14.63 -0.13
C GLY A 125 17.87 15.89 -0.12
N VAL A 126 17.04 16.08 0.91
CA VAL A 126 16.31 17.35 1.18
C VAL A 126 16.61 17.85 2.60
N ASP A 127 16.62 19.17 2.80
CA ASP A 127 16.78 19.82 4.11
C ASP A 127 15.42 20.00 4.78
N TYR A 128 14.78 18.88 5.11
CA TYR A 128 13.49 18.86 5.77
C TYR A 128 13.39 17.70 6.77
N PHE A 129 12.83 17.97 7.95
CA PHE A 129 12.66 16.99 9.02
C PHE A 129 11.18 16.91 9.44
N PRO A 130 10.47 15.81 9.14
CA PRO A 130 9.07 15.62 9.51
C PRO A 130 8.92 15.60 11.02
N GLY A 131 7.84 16.22 11.50
CA GLY A 131 7.58 16.32 12.92
C GLY A 131 8.38 17.41 13.63
N GLU A 132 9.07 18.29 12.89
CA GLU A 132 9.64 19.50 13.47
C GLU A 132 8.53 20.32 14.14
N GLY A 133 8.64 20.50 15.46
CA GLY A 133 7.63 21.20 16.28
C GLY A 133 6.57 20.29 16.92
N LEU A 134 6.62 18.97 16.69
CA LEU A 134 5.89 18.00 17.50
C LEU A 134 6.60 17.76 18.84
N PRO A 135 5.88 17.38 19.91
CA PRO A 135 6.50 16.99 21.17
C PRO A 135 7.44 15.78 21.02
N ASP A 136 8.53 15.76 21.79
CA ASP A 136 9.60 14.73 21.69
C ASP A 136 9.12 13.29 21.97
N ASP A 137 8.00 13.12 22.67
CA ASP A 137 7.42 11.84 23.07
C ASP A 137 6.35 11.31 22.11
N VAL A 138 6.11 12.00 20.99
CA VAL A 138 5.12 11.58 20.00
C VAL A 138 5.72 10.56 19.03
N PRO A 139 5.04 9.42 18.78
CA PRO A 139 5.50 8.45 17.79
C PRO A 139 5.64 9.06 16.40
N SER A 140 6.75 8.77 15.70
CA SER A 140 7.04 9.27 14.36
C SER A 140 6.36 8.47 13.24
N GLY A 141 5.31 7.71 13.54
CA GLY A 141 4.71 6.78 12.60
C GLY A 141 3.41 6.16 13.09
N CYS A 142 2.84 5.30 12.25
CA CYS A 142 1.55 4.66 12.52
C CYS A 142 1.68 3.47 13.46
N SER A 143 1.70 3.74 14.77
CA SER A 143 1.73 2.74 15.83
C SER A 143 0.74 3.06 16.95
N ARG A 144 0.42 2.08 17.78
CA ARG A 144 -0.40 2.29 18.98
C ARG A 144 0.21 3.38 19.89
N ALA A 145 -0.66 4.23 20.43
CA ALA A 145 -0.39 5.08 21.58
C ALA A 145 -1.65 5.20 22.45
N ASP A 146 -1.50 5.61 23.71
CA ASP A 146 -2.61 5.70 24.67
C ASP A 146 -3.55 6.90 24.44
N MET A 147 -3.13 7.85 23.62
CA MET A 147 -3.90 9.04 23.27
C MET A 147 -3.79 9.32 21.77
N PRO A 148 -4.76 10.03 21.17
CA PRO A 148 -4.63 10.54 19.82
C PRO A 148 -3.38 11.38 19.66
N PHE A 149 -2.65 11.20 18.56
CA PHE A 149 -1.44 11.97 18.30
C PHE A 149 -1.29 12.32 16.82
N PRO A 150 -0.71 13.50 16.52
CA PRO A 150 -0.30 13.85 15.17
C PRO A 150 1.05 13.21 14.83
N PHE A 151 1.23 12.77 13.60
CA PHE A 151 2.55 12.45 13.07
C PHE A 151 2.62 12.85 11.60
N GLU A 152 3.84 13.13 11.13
CA GLU A 152 4.06 13.66 9.79
C GLU A 152 4.83 12.65 8.95
N LEU A 153 4.34 12.46 7.72
CA LEU A 153 4.99 11.67 6.69
C LEU A 153 5.41 12.60 5.59
N ALA A 154 6.60 12.37 5.05
CA ALA A 154 7.08 13.15 3.93
C ALA A 154 7.69 12.26 2.85
N PHE A 155 7.48 12.69 1.62
CA PHE A 155 7.74 11.93 0.41
C PHE A 155 8.45 12.83 -0.60
N LEU A 156 9.45 12.28 -1.27
CA LEU A 156 10.02 12.90 -2.46
C LEU A 156 9.51 12.16 -3.69
N ILE A 157 8.75 12.84 -4.53
CA ILE A 157 8.12 12.28 -5.73
C ILE A 157 8.49 13.09 -6.98
N PRO A 158 8.31 12.53 -8.18
CA PRO A 158 8.29 13.33 -9.41
C PRO A 158 7.26 14.46 -9.33
N ASP A 159 7.62 15.65 -9.83
CA ASP A 159 6.74 16.83 -9.81
C ASP A 159 5.45 16.66 -10.62
N ASP A 160 5.50 15.84 -11.68
CA ASP A 160 4.35 15.47 -12.52
C ASP A 160 3.25 14.71 -11.78
N ALA A 161 3.55 14.15 -10.60
CA ALA A 161 2.60 13.35 -9.82
C ALA A 161 1.93 14.13 -8.67
N VAL A 162 2.36 15.36 -8.35
CA VAL A 162 1.93 16.10 -7.14
C VAL A 162 0.42 16.27 -7.01
N ASP A 163 -0.27 16.53 -8.13
CA ASP A 163 -1.69 16.87 -8.10
C ASP A 163 -2.62 15.62 -8.11
N ASP A 164 -2.07 14.44 -8.39
CA ASP A 164 -2.83 13.20 -8.63
C ASP A 164 -2.56 12.12 -7.57
N VAL A 165 -1.93 12.49 -6.45
CA VAL A 165 -1.59 11.54 -5.36
C VAL A 165 -2.62 11.51 -4.23
N VAL A 166 -2.76 10.33 -3.64
CA VAL A 166 -3.53 10.06 -2.41
C VAL A 166 -2.63 9.33 -1.41
N LEU A 167 -2.94 9.45 -0.13
CA LEU A 167 -2.30 8.60 0.88
C LEU A 167 -3.06 7.27 1.01
N GLU A 168 -2.43 6.18 0.62
CA GLU A 168 -2.93 4.82 0.85
C GLU A 168 -2.56 4.36 2.26
N VAL A 169 -3.57 3.97 3.04
CA VAL A 169 -3.41 3.48 4.42
C VAL A 169 -4.12 2.14 4.61
N PHE A 170 -3.43 1.17 5.21
CA PHE A 170 -3.99 -0.14 5.51
C PHE A 170 -3.27 -0.82 6.68
N THR A 171 -3.91 -1.83 7.26
CA THR A 171 -3.28 -2.75 8.22
C THR A 171 -3.29 -4.16 7.64
N SER A 172 -2.26 -4.94 7.93
CA SER A 172 -2.10 -6.28 7.33
C SER A 172 -3.20 -7.27 7.72
N ASP A 173 -3.81 -7.08 8.90
CA ASP A 173 -4.89 -7.92 9.43
C ASP A 173 -6.27 -7.59 8.84
N LEU A 174 -6.44 -6.42 8.22
CA LEU A 174 -7.70 -6.00 7.59
C LEU A 174 -7.68 -6.08 6.07
N LEU A 175 -6.56 -6.51 5.48
CA LEU A 175 -6.45 -6.75 4.05
C LEU A 175 -7.58 -7.70 3.56
N PRO A 176 -8.11 -7.48 2.34
CA PRO A 176 -7.62 -6.56 1.32
C PRO A 176 -8.11 -5.11 1.45
N ARG A 177 -8.72 -4.73 2.58
CA ARG A 177 -9.25 -3.38 2.77
C ARG A 177 -8.14 -2.34 2.91
N ALA A 178 -8.33 -1.20 2.26
CA ALA A 178 -7.47 -0.04 2.38
C ALA A 178 -8.26 1.26 2.21
N TYR A 179 -7.68 2.36 2.70
CA TYR A 179 -8.23 3.70 2.54
C TYR A 179 -7.32 4.54 1.66
N HIS A 180 -7.90 5.31 0.74
CA HIS A 180 -7.23 6.36 0.00
C HIS A 180 -7.68 7.70 0.57
N LEU A 181 -6.79 8.36 1.31
CA LEU A 181 -7.05 9.66 1.93
C LEU A 181 -6.59 10.76 0.98
N ARG A 182 -7.50 11.63 0.56
CA ARG A 182 -7.15 12.78 -0.30
C ARG A 182 -6.37 13.82 0.49
N LEU A 183 -5.46 14.49 -0.22
CA LEU A 183 -4.62 15.53 0.35
C LEU A 183 -5.21 16.94 0.18
N SER A 184 -6.14 17.14 -0.75
CA SER A 184 -6.79 18.43 -1.04
C SER A 184 -8.31 18.31 -1.05
#